data_AF-A0A651HST2-F1
#
_entry.id   AF-A0A651HST2-F1
#
_cell.length_a   1.000
_cell.length_b   1.000
_cell.length_c   1.000
_cell.angle_alpha   90.00
_cell.angle_beta   90.00
_cell.angle_gamma   90.00
#
_symmetry.space_group_name_H-M   'P 1'
#
loop_
_entity.id
_entity.type
_entity.pdbx_description
1 polymer ?
#
loop_
_entity_poly.entity_id
_entity_poly.type
_entity_poly.pdbx_seq_one_letter_code
_entity_poly.pdbx_strand_id
1 'polypeptide(L)'
;MSYFTYKLIHYLGIFLLIAVVGLALGRRSVLDGDDPLRRRWNTIHAVALFVILLGGFGLMARIGVDHGEPFPGWLWAKFGIWAVLGGTLLAARWWPSRSLALMGLIPVLAVLAGWVAFSKPF
;
A
#
# COMPACT_ATOMS: atom_id res chain seq x y z
N MET A 1 -3.74 -3.92 22.64
CA MET A 1 -4.72 -3.37 21.66
C MET A 1 -5.54 -4.50 21.04
N SER A 2 -6.82 -4.26 20.80
CA SER A 2 -7.73 -5.27 20.24
C SER A 2 -7.49 -5.51 18.74
N TYR A 3 -8.01 -6.62 18.22
CA TYR A 3 -8.04 -6.88 16.77
C TYR A 3 -8.67 -5.72 16.01
N PHE A 4 -9.77 -5.17 16.53
CA PHE A 4 -10.48 -4.05 15.94
C PHE A 4 -9.60 -2.80 15.82
N THR A 5 -8.81 -2.47 16.86
CA THR A 5 -7.88 -1.34 16.82
C THR A 5 -6.85 -1.49 15.70
N TYR A 6 -6.21 -2.65 15.58
CA TYR A 6 -5.25 -2.90 14.49
C TYR A 6 -5.90 -2.88 13.12
N LYS A 7 -7.17 -3.31 13.01
CA LYS A 7 -7.94 -3.24 11.77
C LYS A 7 -8.14 -1.79 11.32
N LEU A 8 -8.49 -0.90 12.24
CA LEU A 8 -8.61 0.53 11.96
C LEU A 8 -7.28 1.16 11.55
N ILE A 9 -6.19 0.83 12.25
CA ILE A 9 -4.83 1.28 11.89
C ILE A 9 -4.48 0.82 10.47
N HIS A 10 -4.72 -0.46 10.16
CA HIS A 10 -4.43 -1.00 8.84
C HIS A 10 -5.23 -0.29 7.74
N TYR A 11 -6.53 -0.07 7.96
CA TYR A 11 -7.40 0.64 7.02
C TYR A 11 -6.99 2.10 6.84
N LEU A 12 -6.63 2.80 7.91
CA LEU A 12 -6.09 4.16 7.83
C LEU A 12 -4.87 4.21 6.90
N GLY A 13 -3.94 3.27 7.07
CA GLY A 13 -2.76 3.17 6.21
C GLY A 13 -3.14 2.93 4.74
N ILE A 14 -4.08 2.01 4.48
CA ILE A 14 -4.53 1.69 3.11
C ILE A 14 -5.15 2.92 2.44
N PHE A 15 -6.08 3.58 3.10
CA PHE A 15 -6.75 4.76 2.54
C PHE A 15 -5.78 5.91 2.32
N LEU A 16 -4.85 6.13 3.25
CA LEU A 16 -3.81 7.13 3.10
C LEU A 16 -2.88 6.82 1.92
N LEU A 17 -2.50 5.55 1.74
CA LEU A 17 -1.63 5.11 0.65
C LEU A 17 -2.32 5.32 -0.71
N ILE A 18 -3.58 4.87 -0.84
CA ILE A 18 -4.36 5.02 -2.08
C ILE A 18 -4.50 6.51 -2.42
N ALA A 19 -4.87 7.34 -1.43
CA ALA A 19 -5.05 8.77 -1.64
C ALA A 19 -3.74 9.45 -2.07
N VAL A 20 -2.64 9.24 -1.33
CA VAL A 20 -1.37 9.93 -1.62
C VAL A 20 -0.75 9.48 -2.94
N VAL A 21 -0.81 8.18 -3.26
CA VAL A 21 -0.27 7.67 -4.52
C VAL A 21 -1.11 8.17 -5.69
N GLY A 22 -2.44 8.15 -5.58
CA GLY A 22 -3.32 8.69 -6.60
C GLY A 22 -3.08 10.17 -6.87
N LEU A 23 -2.98 10.98 -5.81
CA LEU A 23 -2.68 12.42 -5.92
C LEU A 23 -1.31 12.68 -6.54
N ALA A 24 -0.27 11.96 -6.09
CA ALA A 24 1.09 12.13 -6.59
C ALA A 24 1.22 11.74 -8.07
N LEU A 25 0.59 10.63 -8.50
CA LEU A 25 0.61 10.18 -9.88
C LEU A 25 -0.24 11.07 -10.80
N GLY A 26 -1.44 11.46 -10.36
CA GLY A 26 -2.30 12.38 -11.10
C GLY A 26 -1.59 13.73 -11.29
N ARG A 27 -0.98 14.27 -10.23
CA ARG A 27 -0.18 15.50 -10.32
C ARG A 27 1.04 15.34 -11.22
N ARG A 28 1.75 14.21 -11.16
CA ARG A 28 2.88 13.93 -12.07
C ARG A 28 2.46 13.89 -13.53
N SER A 29 1.24 13.46 -13.83
CA SER A 29 0.75 13.35 -15.21
C SER A 29 0.46 14.69 -15.91
N VAL A 30 0.33 15.78 -15.14
CA VAL A 30 -0.03 17.11 -15.68
C VAL A 30 1.05 18.16 -15.46
N LEU A 31 2.04 17.90 -14.59
CA LEU A 31 3.11 18.85 -14.31
C LEU A 31 4.26 18.71 -15.30
N ASP A 32 4.61 19.83 -15.92
CA ASP A 32 5.89 20.00 -16.61
C ASP A 32 6.98 20.34 -15.57
N GLY A 33 8.00 19.49 -15.49
CA GLY A 33 9.13 19.66 -14.58
C GLY A 33 8.98 18.98 -13.22
N ASP A 34 9.60 19.57 -12.19
CA ASP A 34 9.76 19.00 -10.86
C ASP A 34 8.60 19.38 -9.92
N ASP A 35 7.99 18.39 -9.24
CA ASP A 35 6.91 18.69 -8.29
C ASP A 35 7.45 19.26 -6.96
N PRO A 36 7.11 20.51 -6.58
CA PRO A 36 7.55 21.10 -5.32
C PRO A 36 7.06 20.34 -4.08
N LEU A 37 5.97 19.57 -4.21
CA LEU A 37 5.39 18.78 -3.12
C LEU A 37 5.93 17.34 -3.07
N ARG A 38 6.82 16.95 -3.99
CA ARG A 38 7.38 15.58 -4.10
C ARG A 38 7.87 15.02 -2.77
N ARG A 39 8.63 15.81 -2.00
CA ARG A 39 9.14 15.36 -0.69
C ARG A 39 8.01 15.03 0.27
N ARG A 40 6.95 15.85 0.29
CA ARG A 40 5.78 15.64 1.15
C ARG A 40 5.02 14.38 0.73
N TRP A 41 4.82 14.16 -0.57
CA TRP A 41 4.20 12.93 -1.07
C TRP A 41 4.97 11.69 -0.68
N ASN A 42 6.30 11.70 -0.84
CA ASN A 42 7.15 10.57 -0.45
C ASN A 42 7.10 10.29 1.06
N THR A 43 7.05 11.33 1.90
CA THR A 43 6.93 11.17 3.35
C THR A 43 5.57 10.58 3.74
N ILE A 44 4.47 11.14 3.23
CA ILE A 44 3.12 10.64 3.52
C ILE A 44 2.96 9.20 3.01
N HIS A 45 3.48 8.91 1.83
CA HIS A 45 3.54 7.57 1.26
C HIS A 45 4.29 6.56 2.15
N ALA A 46 5.48 6.93 2.63
CA ALA A 46 6.26 6.08 3.54
C ALA A 46 5.54 5.84 4.87
N VAL A 47 4.93 6.89 5.43
CA VAL A 47 4.11 6.78 6.65
C VAL A 47 2.90 5.88 6.42
N ALA A 48 2.22 6.02 5.28
CA ALA A 48 1.07 5.17 4.93
C ALA A 48 1.46 3.69 4.87
N LEU A 49 2.54 3.35 4.16
CA LEU A 49 3.07 1.97 4.11
C LEU A 49 3.43 1.45 5.50
N PHE A 50 4.11 2.26 6.31
CA PHE A 50 4.45 1.89 7.68
C PHE A 50 3.19 1.58 8.50
N VAL A 51 2.16 2.43 8.42
CA VAL A 51 0.89 2.26 9.13
C VAL A 51 0.14 1.01 8.65
N ILE A 52 0.16 0.70 7.34
CA ILE A 52 -0.37 -0.56 6.79
C ILE A 52 0.32 -1.74 7.44
N LEU A 53 1.66 -1.76 7.46
CA LEU A 53 2.42 -2.88 8.01
C LEU A 53 2.20 -3.01 9.52
N LEU A 54 2.23 -1.90 10.26
CA LEU A 54 1.97 -1.88 11.70
C LEU A 54 0.60 -2.48 12.04
N GLY A 55 -0.45 -2.05 11.33
CA GLY A 55 -1.79 -2.63 11.48
C GLY A 55 -1.84 -4.10 11.05
N GLY A 56 -1.17 -4.45 9.95
CA GLY A 56 -1.15 -5.80 9.39
C GLY A 56 -0.49 -6.84 10.31
N PHE A 57 0.72 -6.54 10.82
CA PHE A 57 1.40 -7.39 11.80
C PHE A 57 0.62 -7.46 13.12
N GLY A 58 0.02 -6.35 13.56
CA GLY A 58 -0.87 -6.35 14.71
C GLY A 58 -2.09 -7.25 14.54
N LEU A 59 -2.69 -7.28 13.35
CA LEU A 59 -3.79 -8.20 13.02
C LEU A 59 -3.31 -9.67 13.02
N MET A 60 -2.14 -9.95 12.44
CA MET A 60 -1.54 -11.28 12.40
C MET A 60 -1.34 -11.86 13.81
N ALA A 61 -0.77 -11.07 14.71
CA ALA A 61 -0.56 -11.47 16.11
C ALA A 61 -1.87 -11.79 16.84
N ARG A 62 -3.01 -11.22 16.41
CA ARG A 62 -4.33 -11.45 17.02
C ARG A 62 -5.07 -12.65 16.44
N ILE A 63 -4.62 -13.19 15.31
CA ILE A 63 -5.17 -14.41 14.70
C ILE A 63 -4.23 -15.60 14.86
N GLY A 64 -3.19 -15.49 15.70
CA GLY A 64 -2.28 -16.59 16.01
C GLY A 64 -1.29 -16.93 14.91
N VAL A 65 -0.95 -15.98 14.03
CA VAL A 65 0.16 -16.17 13.07
C VAL A 65 1.46 -15.90 13.81
N ASP A 66 2.23 -16.95 14.07
CA ASP A 66 3.51 -16.89 14.76
C ASP A 66 4.67 -16.50 13.83
N HIS A 67 5.69 -15.86 14.42
CA HIS A 67 6.84 -15.31 13.69
C HIS A 67 7.97 -16.35 13.48
N GLY A 68 7.74 -17.62 13.83
CA GLY A 68 8.71 -18.71 13.73
C GLY A 68 8.42 -19.73 12.63
N GLU A 69 7.22 -19.69 12.03
CA GLU A 69 6.84 -20.57 10.92
C GLU A 69 6.83 -19.81 9.58
N PRO A 70 6.98 -20.49 8.44
CA PRO A 70 6.79 -19.87 7.14
C PRO A 70 5.42 -19.18 7.06
N PHE A 71 5.41 -17.92 6.61
CA PHE A 71 4.14 -17.23 6.44
C PHE A 71 3.27 -17.94 5.40
N PRO A 72 1.95 -18.10 5.65
CA PRO A 72 1.02 -18.64 4.67
C PRO A 72 0.99 -17.81 3.38
N GLY A 73 0.61 -18.43 2.26
CA GLY A 73 0.63 -17.84 0.93
C GLY A 73 -0.10 -16.51 0.82
N TRP A 74 -1.26 -16.36 1.49
CA TRP A 74 -2.01 -15.10 1.50
C TRP A 74 -1.23 -13.91 2.11
N LEU A 75 -0.29 -14.14 3.03
CA LEU A 75 0.56 -13.07 3.57
C LEU A 75 1.62 -12.64 2.55
N TRP A 76 2.25 -13.60 1.88
CA TRP A 76 3.19 -13.30 0.79
C TRP A 76 2.51 -12.53 -0.34
N ALA A 77 1.29 -12.91 -0.70
CA ALA A 77 0.50 -12.17 -1.67
C ALA A 77 0.26 -10.71 -1.22
N LYS A 78 -0.09 -10.48 0.06
CA LYS A 78 -0.25 -9.12 0.59
C LYS A 78 1.05 -8.33 0.62
N PHE A 79 2.16 -8.93 1.04
CA PHE A 79 3.46 -8.26 1.01
C PHE A 79 3.86 -7.88 -0.41
N GLY A 80 3.62 -8.76 -1.39
CA GLY A 80 3.81 -8.44 -2.81
C GLY A 80 2.96 -7.24 -3.24
N ILE A 81 1.67 -7.20 -2.90
CA ILE A 81 0.79 -6.08 -3.23
C ILE A 81 1.29 -4.77 -2.61
N TRP A 82 1.66 -4.76 -1.33
CA TRP A 82 2.17 -3.55 -0.67
C TRP A 82 3.52 -3.12 -1.23
N ALA A 83 4.40 -4.05 -1.60
CA ALA A 83 5.67 -3.74 -2.25
C ALA A 83 5.46 -3.12 -3.64
N VAL A 84 4.54 -3.66 -4.44
CA VAL A 84 4.20 -3.10 -5.76
C VAL A 84 3.60 -1.71 -5.61
N LEU A 85 2.62 -1.51 -4.71
CA LEU A 85 2.04 -0.20 -4.43
C LEU A 85 3.10 0.78 -3.92
N GLY A 86 3.99 0.34 -3.03
CA GLY A 86 5.09 1.14 -2.51
C GLY A 86 6.13 1.55 -3.56
N GLY A 87 6.33 0.73 -4.58
CA GLY A 87 7.22 1.00 -5.70
C GLY A 87 6.65 1.95 -6.74
N THR A 88 5.34 2.24 -6.73
CA THR A 88 4.69 3.03 -7.80
C THR A 88 5.24 4.43 -7.97
N LEU A 89 5.54 5.14 -6.87
CA LEU A 89 6.13 6.49 -6.95
C LEU A 89 7.54 6.46 -7.53
N LEU A 90 8.32 5.41 -7.26
CA LEU A 90 9.63 5.22 -7.88
C LEU A 90 9.49 4.91 -9.37
N ALA A 91 8.58 4.01 -9.74
CA ALA A 91 8.30 3.67 -11.13
C ALA A 91 7.86 4.89 -11.96
N ALA A 92 7.06 5.79 -11.38
CA ALA A 92 6.64 7.04 -12.02
C ALA A 92 7.79 8.05 -12.22
N ARG A 93 8.88 7.93 -11.45
CA ARG A 93 10.10 8.72 -11.70
C ARG A 93 10.86 8.22 -12.92
N TRP A 94 10.93 6.89 -13.10
CA TRP A 94 11.60 6.28 -14.24
C TRP A 94 10.76 6.38 -15.52
N TRP A 95 9.43 6.32 -15.41
CA TRP A 95 8.51 6.41 -16.54
C TRP A 95 7.39 7.42 -16.32
N PRO A 96 7.68 8.74 -16.39
CA PRO A 96 6.68 9.79 -16.19
C PRO A 96 5.47 9.69 -17.12
N SER A 97 5.69 9.30 -18.38
CA SER A 97 4.62 9.13 -19.38
C SER A 97 3.60 8.03 -19.01
N ARG A 98 3.92 7.17 -18.04
CA ARG A 98 3.06 6.07 -17.58
C ARG A 98 2.33 6.39 -16.28
N SER A 99 2.43 7.61 -15.73
CA SER A 99 1.83 7.94 -14.43
C SER A 99 0.31 7.68 -14.36
N LEU A 100 -0.44 7.95 -15.42
CA LEU A 100 -1.88 7.62 -15.46
C LEU A 100 -2.14 6.11 -15.50
N ALA A 101 -1.36 5.36 -16.26
CA ALA A 101 -1.46 3.90 -16.29
C ALA A 101 -1.12 3.29 -14.92
N LEU A 102 -0.09 3.79 -14.25
CA LEU A 102 0.26 3.41 -12.88
C LEU A 102 -0.84 3.79 -11.87
N MET A 103 -1.56 4.89 -12.11
CA MET A 103 -2.70 5.28 -11.27
C MET A 103 -3.85 4.27 -11.40
N GLY A 104 -4.09 3.74 -12.59
CA GLY A 104 -5.07 2.67 -12.83
C GLY A 104 -4.74 1.35 -12.10
N LEU A 105 -3.46 1.11 -11.79
CA LEU A 105 -3.04 -0.07 -11.02
C LEU A 105 -3.51 -0.04 -9.56
N ILE A 106 -3.68 1.16 -8.99
CA ILE A 106 -4.05 1.34 -7.57
C ILE A 106 -5.37 0.64 -7.21
N PRO A 107 -6.52 0.91 -7.88
CA PRO A 107 -7.78 0.25 -7.55
C PRO A 107 -7.73 -1.27 -7.79
N VAL A 108 -7.02 -1.72 -8.83
CA VAL A 108 -6.85 -3.15 -9.13
C VAL A 108 -6.15 -3.86 -7.97
N LEU A 109 -5.03 -3.31 -7.50
CA LEU A 109 -4.28 -3.87 -6.39
C LEU A 109 -5.03 -3.76 -5.04
N ALA A 110 -5.80 -2.70 -4.84
CA ALA A 110 -6.64 -2.54 -3.65
C ALA A 110 -7.75 -3.60 -3.59
N VAL A 111 -8.45 -3.84 -4.70
CA VAL A 111 -9.46 -4.91 -4.81
C VAL A 111 -8.81 -6.27 -4.61
N LEU A 112 -7.66 -6.52 -5.24
CA LEU A 112 -6.92 -7.77 -5.09
C LEU A 112 -6.50 -8.01 -3.64
N ALA A 113 -6.05 -6.98 -2.91
CA ALA A 113 -5.71 -7.10 -1.49
C ALA A 113 -6.93 -7.46 -0.63
N GLY A 114 -8.10 -6.89 -0.96
CA GLY A 114 -9.38 -7.24 -0.34
C GLY A 114 -9.78 -8.69 -0.61
N TRP A 115 -9.67 -9.13 -1.86
CA TRP A 115 -9.94 -10.52 -2.25
C TRP A 115 -9.01 -11.51 -1.54
N VAL A 116 -7.69 -11.26 -1.52
CA VAL A 116 -6.73 -12.08 -0.77
C VAL A 116 -7.07 -12.12 0.73
N ALA A 117 -7.53 -11.01 1.30
CA ALA A 117 -7.95 -10.97 2.70
C ALA A 117 -9.21 -11.81 2.99
N PHE A 118 -10.10 -11.95 2.01
CA PHE A 118 -11.33 -12.74 2.09
C PHE A 118 -11.08 -14.23 1.84
N SER A 119 -10.24 -14.56 0.86
CA SER A 119 -9.96 -15.93 0.43
C SER A 119 -8.98 -16.72 1.31
N LYS A 120 -8.38 -16.07 2.32
CA LYS A 120 -7.49 -16.75 3.28
C LYS A 120 -8.23 -17.86 4.08
N PRO A 121 -7.54 -18.92 4.52
CA PRO A 121 -6.13 -19.21 4.30
C PRO A 121 -5.86 -20.00 3.01
N PHE A 122 -4.72 -19.71 2.38
CA PHE A 122 -4.04 -20.50 1.35
C PHE A 122 -2.54 -20.14 1.39
#